data_AF-A0AAX0B436-F1
#
_entry.id   AF-A0AAX0B436-F1
#
_cell.length_a   1.000
_cell.length_b   1.000
_cell.length_c   1.000
_cell.angle_alpha   90.00
_cell.angle_beta   90.00
_cell.angle_gamma   90.00
#
_symmetry.space_group_name_H-M   'P 1'
#
loop_
_entity.id
_entity.type
_entity.pdbx_description
1 polymer ?
#
loop_
_entity_poly.entity_id
_entity_poly.type
_entity_poly.pdbx_seq_one_letter_code
_entity_poly.pdbx_strand_id
1 'polypeptide(L)'
;MSIFDSLSFDIDLKLENSPIYYKCKQNDTITFSFNVYDNGLSADLTGFSCILNVNKANMGYEIRDTDITITSNNIRVKCPSSTTQFSGDIKFEIKLIDRINNLQKTSFDIFVKVQNSILASSNGNIPSVIITPLEHLDESLNQIAGKIVEANAMNATLINTKNSANSTNTILNTTINNAKNTTSNLNNAIDEGNNVIDKLANTNWAYIEWIGSIVEKLAIGTLDDENGTPLVDENNEQFIG
;
A
#
# COMPACT_ATOMS: atom_id res chain seq x y z
N MET A 1 21.78 -25.50 -32.87
CA MET A 1 21.39 -24.61 -33.98
C MET A 1 20.84 -23.34 -33.36
N SER A 2 21.50 -22.20 -33.54
CA SER A 2 21.04 -20.91 -33.00
C SER A 2 19.89 -20.40 -33.88
N ILE A 3 18.78 -20.00 -33.28
CA ILE A 3 17.66 -19.35 -33.98
C ILE A 3 17.98 -17.92 -34.42
N PHE A 4 19.11 -17.39 -33.96
CA PHE A 4 19.61 -16.08 -34.37
C PHE A 4 20.55 -16.27 -35.55
N ASP A 5 20.19 -15.67 -36.69
CA ASP A 5 21.01 -15.60 -37.89
C ASP A 5 22.36 -14.98 -37.54
N SER A 6 23.40 -15.82 -37.45
CA SER A 6 24.78 -15.35 -37.47
C SER A 6 25.21 -15.24 -38.92
N LEU A 7 25.43 -14.01 -39.37
CA LEU A 7 25.92 -13.75 -40.72
C LEU A 7 27.43 -13.97 -40.75
N SER A 8 27.86 -15.03 -41.42
CA SER A 8 29.27 -15.37 -41.54
C SER A 8 29.83 -14.88 -42.87
N PHE A 9 30.96 -14.18 -42.81
CA PHE A 9 31.64 -13.62 -43.96
C PHE A 9 33.14 -13.88 -43.87
N ASP A 10 33.76 -14.09 -45.01
CA ASP A 10 35.22 -14.17 -45.13
C ASP A 10 35.74 -12.80 -45.60
N ILE A 11 36.77 -12.30 -44.92
CA ILE A 11 37.39 -11.00 -45.22
C ILE A 11 38.90 -11.23 -45.35
N ASP A 12 39.48 -10.83 -46.46
CA ASP A 12 40.93 -10.80 -46.62
C ASP A 12 41.47 -9.38 -46.44
N LEU A 13 42.46 -9.20 -45.57
CA LEU A 13 43.04 -7.91 -45.31
C LEU A 13 43.82 -7.36 -46.51
N LYS A 14 44.38 -8.17 -47.41
CA LYS A 14 45.23 -7.69 -48.52
C LYS A 14 44.61 -7.86 -49.90
N LEU A 15 43.55 -8.65 -50.04
CA LEU A 15 42.83 -8.83 -51.31
C LEU A 15 41.58 -7.95 -51.38
N GLU A 16 41.11 -7.67 -52.60
CA GLU A 16 39.84 -6.99 -52.79
C GLU A 16 38.70 -7.89 -52.30
N ASN A 17 37.88 -7.34 -51.40
CA ASN A 17 36.67 -7.98 -50.94
C ASN A 17 35.46 -7.33 -51.60
N SER A 18 34.45 -8.13 -51.93
CA SER A 18 33.22 -7.64 -52.53
C SER A 18 32.28 -7.05 -51.46
N PRO A 19 31.51 -5.99 -51.78
CA PRO A 19 30.45 -5.50 -50.92
C PRO A 19 29.43 -6.58 -50.58
N ILE A 20 28.89 -6.52 -49.37
CA ILE A 20 27.90 -7.50 -48.88
C ILE A 20 26.54 -6.85 -48.75
N TYR A 21 25.48 -7.56 -49.15
CA TYR A 21 24.10 -7.10 -49.05
C TYR A 21 23.26 -8.07 -48.23
N TYR A 22 22.62 -7.57 -47.18
CA TYR A 22 21.75 -8.35 -46.29
C TYR A 22 20.43 -7.63 -46.01
N LYS A 23 19.39 -8.39 -45.64
CA LYS A 23 18.05 -7.89 -45.30
C LYS A 23 17.58 -8.52 -43.99
N CYS A 24 17.03 -7.71 -43.10
CA CYS A 24 16.38 -8.17 -41.86
C CYS A 24 15.10 -7.37 -41.59
N LYS A 25 14.32 -7.78 -40.59
CA LYS A 25 13.16 -7.04 -40.08
C LYS A 25 13.54 -6.12 -38.92
N GLN A 26 12.69 -5.13 -38.65
CA GLN A 26 12.84 -4.29 -37.47
C GLN A 26 12.88 -5.13 -36.20
N ASN A 27 13.76 -4.73 -35.28
CA ASN A 27 14.03 -5.40 -34.00
C ASN A 27 14.66 -6.80 -34.10
N ASP A 28 15.03 -7.26 -35.31
CA ASP A 28 15.86 -8.45 -35.43
C ASP A 28 17.24 -8.20 -34.82
N THR A 29 17.77 -9.18 -34.09
CA THR A 29 19.14 -9.10 -33.57
C THR A 29 20.11 -9.52 -34.67
N ILE A 30 20.98 -8.60 -35.09
CA ILE A 30 22.06 -8.90 -36.05
C ILE A 30 23.29 -9.34 -35.27
N THR A 31 23.85 -10.49 -35.66
CA THR A 31 25.19 -10.91 -35.24
C THR A 31 26.04 -11.16 -36.47
N PHE A 32 27.15 -10.45 -36.59
CA PHE A 32 28.15 -10.69 -37.62
C PHE A 32 29.24 -11.62 -37.11
N SER A 33 29.76 -12.45 -38.00
CA SER A 33 30.90 -13.33 -37.79
C SER A 33 31.83 -13.18 -38.99
N PHE A 34 33.06 -12.80 -38.75
CA PHE A 34 34.04 -12.50 -39.79
C PHE A 34 35.24 -13.42 -39.63
N ASN A 35 35.47 -14.29 -40.59
CA ASN A 35 36.74 -15.02 -40.67
C ASN A 35 37.74 -14.13 -41.41
N VAL A 36 38.79 -13.75 -40.72
CA VAL A 36 39.78 -12.81 -41.23
C VAL A 36 40.97 -13.58 -41.79
N TYR A 37 41.39 -13.19 -42.99
CA TYR A 37 42.53 -13.73 -43.71
C TYR A 37 43.52 -12.61 -44.04
N ASP A 38 44.79 -12.94 -44.21
CA ASP A 38 45.83 -12.04 -44.69
C ASP A 38 46.52 -12.70 -45.91
N ASN A 39 46.15 -12.25 -47.11
CA ASN A 39 46.65 -12.79 -48.38
C ASN A 39 46.42 -14.31 -48.52
N GLY A 40 45.19 -14.74 -48.24
CA GLY A 40 44.70 -16.11 -48.39
C GLY A 40 44.96 -17.04 -47.21
N LEU A 41 45.68 -16.60 -46.17
CA LEU A 41 45.96 -17.38 -44.96
C LEU A 41 45.21 -16.83 -43.76
N SER A 42 44.83 -17.67 -42.80
CA SER A 42 44.17 -17.20 -41.57
C SER A 42 45.01 -16.12 -40.88
N ALA A 43 44.41 -14.96 -40.64
CA ALA A 43 45.10 -13.84 -40.02
C ALA A 43 45.38 -14.14 -38.55
N ASP A 44 46.58 -13.80 -38.08
CA ASP A 44 46.87 -13.73 -36.65
C ASP A 44 46.36 -12.39 -36.10
N LEU A 45 45.29 -12.46 -35.30
CA LEU A 45 44.67 -11.29 -34.68
C LEU A 45 45.19 -11.05 -33.25
N THR A 46 46.29 -11.69 -32.85
CA THR A 46 46.91 -11.47 -31.53
C THR A 46 47.34 -10.01 -31.39
N GLY A 47 46.86 -9.33 -30.34
CA GLY A 47 47.14 -7.91 -30.10
C GLY A 47 46.28 -6.94 -30.93
N PHE A 48 45.38 -7.45 -31.77
CA PHE A 48 44.42 -6.62 -32.48
C PHE A 48 43.21 -6.29 -31.61
N SER A 49 42.60 -5.15 -31.90
CA SER A 49 41.25 -4.80 -31.47
C SER A 49 40.37 -4.48 -32.66
N CYS A 50 39.06 -4.55 -32.44
CA CYS A 50 38.08 -4.41 -33.49
C CYS A 50 37.02 -3.39 -33.08
N ILE A 51 36.62 -2.55 -34.03
CA ILE A 51 35.49 -1.63 -33.93
C ILE A 51 34.58 -1.92 -35.12
N LEU A 52 33.27 -2.01 -34.89
CA LEU A 52 32.29 -2.01 -35.98
C LEU A 52 31.75 -0.59 -36.12
N ASN A 53 32.09 0.09 -37.21
CA ASN A 53 31.52 1.39 -37.52
C ASN A 53 30.15 1.16 -38.16
N VAL A 54 29.16 1.94 -37.76
CA VAL A 54 27.79 1.88 -38.24
C VAL A 54 27.39 3.24 -38.76
N ASN A 55 26.76 3.30 -39.93
CA ASN A 55 26.16 4.52 -40.45
C ASN A 55 24.71 4.23 -40.86
N LYS A 56 23.77 4.88 -40.17
CA LYS A 56 22.35 4.82 -40.47
C LYS A 56 21.81 6.23 -40.66
N ALA A 57 21.19 6.49 -41.82
CA ALA A 57 20.64 7.81 -42.14
C ALA A 57 21.65 8.97 -41.92
N ASN A 58 22.93 8.75 -42.28
CA ASN A 58 24.04 9.70 -42.08
C ASN A 58 24.40 9.98 -40.61
N MET A 59 23.90 9.19 -39.67
CA MET A 59 24.32 9.21 -38.27
C MET A 59 25.29 8.05 -38.02
N GLY A 60 26.57 8.39 -37.96
CA GLY A 60 27.66 7.46 -37.66
C GLY A 60 27.80 7.19 -36.17
N TYR A 61 27.98 5.93 -35.78
CA TYR A 61 28.37 5.52 -34.43
C TYR A 61 29.22 4.25 -34.45
N GLU A 62 29.81 3.90 -33.32
CA GLU A 62 30.73 2.77 -33.21
C GLU A 62 30.25 1.76 -32.17
N ILE A 63 30.39 0.48 -32.48
CA ILE A 63 30.23 -0.65 -31.54
C ILE A 63 31.63 -1.17 -31.22
N ARG A 64 31.95 -1.32 -29.93
CA ARG A 64 33.31 -1.53 -29.43
C ARG A 64 33.39 -2.70 -28.45
N ASP A 65 34.60 -3.25 -28.31
CA ASP A 65 35.17 -4.16 -27.30
C ASP A 65 34.22 -5.08 -26.47
N THR A 66 33.21 -4.57 -25.76
CA THR A 66 32.29 -5.40 -24.97
C THR A 66 31.34 -6.25 -25.82
N ASP A 67 31.02 -5.78 -27.02
CA ASP A 67 30.07 -6.42 -27.93
C ASP A 67 30.76 -7.23 -29.05
N ILE A 68 32.10 -7.35 -28.96
CA ILE A 68 32.95 -7.98 -29.96
C ILE A 68 33.81 -9.06 -29.31
N THR A 69 33.80 -10.26 -29.88
CA THR A 69 34.64 -11.38 -29.45
C THR A 69 35.60 -11.74 -30.58
N ILE A 70 36.90 -11.75 -30.30
CA ILE A 70 37.93 -12.22 -31.23
C ILE A 70 38.42 -13.58 -30.74
N THR A 71 38.38 -14.60 -31.60
CA THR A 71 38.86 -15.95 -31.28
C THR A 71 39.63 -16.49 -32.47
N SER A 72 40.95 -16.66 -32.31
CA SER A 72 41.87 -16.96 -33.42
C SER A 72 41.72 -15.94 -34.54
N ASN A 73 41.31 -16.34 -35.74
CA ASN A 73 41.08 -15.47 -36.88
C ASN A 73 39.60 -15.06 -37.05
N ASN A 74 38.71 -15.45 -36.13
CA ASN A 74 37.29 -15.13 -36.21
C ASN A 74 36.94 -13.94 -35.31
N ILE A 75 36.16 -13.01 -35.84
CA ILE A 75 35.61 -11.86 -35.12
C ILE A 75 34.10 -11.95 -35.13
N ARG A 76 33.50 -12.03 -33.94
CA ARG A 76 32.05 -12.04 -33.77
C ARG A 76 31.59 -10.72 -33.16
N VAL A 77 30.62 -10.06 -33.78
CA VAL A 77 30.04 -8.81 -33.31
C VAL A 77 28.54 -8.97 -33.13
N LYS A 78 28.03 -8.72 -31.93
CA LYS A 78 26.59 -8.66 -31.68
C LYS A 78 26.14 -7.20 -31.71
N CYS A 79 25.30 -6.83 -32.69
CA CYS A 79 24.78 -5.47 -32.76
C CYS A 79 23.73 -5.23 -31.67
N PRO A 80 23.66 -4.03 -31.07
CA PRO A 80 22.60 -3.67 -30.14
C PRO A 80 21.24 -3.63 -30.86
N SER A 81 20.16 -3.87 -30.12
CA SER A 81 18.79 -3.86 -30.66
C SER A 81 18.39 -2.54 -31.31
N SER A 82 18.99 -1.42 -30.86
CA SER A 82 18.79 -0.09 -31.45
C SER A 82 19.21 0.00 -32.92
N THR A 83 20.16 -0.85 -33.37
CA THR A 83 20.64 -0.86 -34.75
C THR A 83 19.49 -1.12 -35.74
N THR A 84 18.62 -2.09 -35.46
CA THR A 84 17.51 -2.50 -36.32
C THR A 84 16.14 -1.97 -35.86
N GLN A 85 16.08 -1.13 -34.81
CA GLN A 85 14.82 -0.63 -34.27
C GLN A 85 13.95 0.07 -35.33
N PHE A 86 14.57 0.86 -36.19
CA PHE A 86 13.92 1.58 -37.29
C PHE A 86 14.24 0.95 -38.64
N SER A 87 13.27 0.94 -39.55
CA SER A 87 13.50 0.53 -40.93
C SER A 87 14.39 1.53 -41.67
N GLY A 88 15.01 1.07 -42.77
CA GLY A 88 15.92 1.86 -43.58
C GLY A 88 17.22 1.14 -43.90
N ASP A 89 18.07 1.83 -44.65
CA ASP A 89 19.37 1.29 -45.05
C ASP A 89 20.44 1.65 -44.01
N ILE A 90 21.29 0.68 -43.70
CA ILE A 90 22.40 0.79 -42.75
C ILE A 90 23.66 0.30 -43.46
N LYS A 91 24.77 1.01 -43.25
CA LYS A 91 26.10 0.57 -43.69
C LYS A 91 26.96 0.23 -42.47
N PHE A 92 27.78 -0.80 -42.62
CA PHE A 92 28.78 -1.18 -41.64
C PHE A 92 30.14 -1.35 -42.29
N GLU A 93 31.18 -1.11 -41.52
CA GLU A 93 32.54 -1.51 -41.85
C GLU A 93 33.26 -1.92 -40.57
N ILE A 94 34.11 -2.94 -40.65
CA ILE A 94 34.97 -3.33 -39.55
C ILE A 94 36.25 -2.51 -39.64
N LYS A 95 36.69 -1.97 -38.52
CA LYS A 95 38.00 -1.35 -38.34
C LYS A 95 38.82 -2.22 -37.39
N LEU A 96 39.90 -2.81 -37.90
CA LEU A 96 40.90 -3.53 -37.14
C LEU A 96 42.05 -2.59 -36.78
N ILE A 97 42.44 -2.61 -35.50
CA ILE A 97 43.50 -1.78 -34.96
C ILE A 97 44.54 -2.71 -34.33
N ASP A 98 45.72 -2.74 -34.93
CA ASP A 98 46.91 -3.40 -34.39
C ASP A 98 47.47 -2.52 -33.26
N ARG A 99 47.26 -2.95 -32.01
CA ARG A 99 47.70 -2.17 -30.84
C ARG A 99 49.21 -2.25 -30.62
N ILE A 100 49.88 -3.24 -31.20
CA ILE A 100 51.33 -3.45 -31.05
C ILE A 100 52.08 -2.51 -31.98
N ASN A 101 51.67 -2.47 -33.26
CA ASN A 101 52.35 -1.69 -34.30
C ASN A 101 51.70 -0.32 -34.56
N ASN A 102 50.58 -0.01 -33.90
CA ASN A 102 49.79 1.21 -34.09
C ASN A 102 49.35 1.42 -35.56
N LEU A 103 48.88 0.34 -36.19
CA LEU A 103 48.38 0.32 -37.56
C LEU A 103 46.87 0.08 -37.56
N GLN A 104 46.16 0.60 -38.56
CA GLN A 104 44.75 0.29 -38.77
C GLN A 104 44.46 -0.22 -40.17
N LYS A 105 43.42 -1.03 -40.28
CA LYS A 105 42.82 -1.40 -41.55
C LYS A 105 41.30 -1.51 -41.43
N THR A 106 40.60 -1.08 -42.47
CA THR A 106 39.14 -1.13 -42.53
C THR A 106 38.69 -2.12 -43.60
N SER A 107 37.55 -2.78 -43.39
CA SER A 107 36.93 -3.68 -44.37
C SER A 107 36.21 -2.90 -45.48
N PHE A 108 35.62 -3.65 -46.39
CA PHE A 108 34.60 -3.18 -47.33
C PHE A 108 33.28 -2.83 -46.60
N ASP A 109 32.40 -2.15 -47.34
CA ASP A 109 31.04 -1.81 -46.88
C ASP A 109 30.12 -3.05 -46.83
N ILE A 110 29.46 -3.23 -45.70
CA ILE A 110 28.36 -4.17 -45.51
C ILE A 110 27.05 -3.37 -45.50
N PHE A 111 26.19 -3.63 -46.47
CA PHE A 111 24.90 -2.97 -46.63
C PHE A 111 23.79 -3.84 -46.04
N VAL A 112 23.09 -3.33 -45.05
CA VAL A 112 21.91 -3.98 -44.47
C VAL A 112 20.67 -3.14 -44.72
N LYS A 113 19.63 -3.74 -45.30
CA LYS A 113 18.30 -3.13 -45.41
C LYS A 113 17.38 -3.67 -44.32
N VAL A 114 17.02 -2.81 -43.37
CA VAL A 114 16.02 -3.12 -42.33
C VAL A 114 14.63 -2.85 -42.88
N GLN A 115 13.84 -3.90 -43.01
CA GLN A 115 12.46 -3.84 -43.49
C GLN A 115 11.49 -3.65 -42.32
N ASN A 116 10.35 -3.00 -42.60
CA ASN A 116 9.28 -2.88 -41.61
C ASN A 116 8.84 -4.27 -41.10
N SER A 117 8.62 -4.35 -39.79
CA SER A 117 7.85 -5.45 -39.21
C SER A 117 6.41 -5.41 -39.76
N ILE A 118 5.70 -6.54 -39.73
CA ILE A 118 4.29 -6.61 -40.16
C ILE A 118 3.42 -5.67 -39.31
N LEU A 119 3.82 -5.44 -38.06
CA LEU A 119 3.16 -4.52 -37.13
C LEU A 119 3.72 -3.09 -37.19
N ALA A 120 4.64 -2.78 -38.10
CA ALA A 120 5.11 -1.42 -38.31
C ALA A 120 4.50 -0.90 -39.63
N SER A 121 3.71 0.17 -39.56
CA SER A 121 3.26 0.79 -40.80
C SER A 121 4.42 1.49 -41.50
N SER A 122 4.37 1.58 -42.83
CA SER A 122 5.36 2.30 -43.64
C SER A 122 5.50 3.78 -43.29
N ASN A 123 4.52 4.35 -42.59
CA ASN A 123 4.42 5.76 -42.26
C ASN A 123 4.71 6.03 -40.76
N GLY A 124 5.12 5.01 -40.00
CA GLY A 124 5.36 5.13 -38.55
C GLY A 124 4.09 5.10 -37.69
N ASN A 125 2.90 4.97 -38.28
CA ASN A 125 1.66 4.70 -37.55
C ASN A 125 1.74 3.36 -36.81
N ILE A 126 1.29 3.39 -35.57
CA ILE A 126 1.12 2.21 -34.71
C ILE A 126 -0.16 1.48 -35.14
N PRO A 127 -0.17 0.16 -35.34
CA PRO A 127 -1.39 -0.55 -35.75
C PRO A 127 -2.47 -0.54 -34.67
N SER A 128 -3.73 -0.64 -35.09
CA SER A 128 -4.89 -0.69 -34.19
C SER A 128 -4.78 -1.79 -33.12
N VAL A 129 -4.15 -2.93 -33.43
CA VAL A 129 -3.94 -4.02 -32.45
C VAL A 129 -3.08 -3.60 -31.24
N ILE A 130 -2.27 -2.55 -31.37
CA ILE A 130 -1.49 -1.96 -30.26
C ILE A 130 -2.26 -0.77 -29.64
N ILE A 131 -2.96 0.02 -30.46
CA ILE A 131 -3.74 1.18 -29.99
C ILE A 131 -4.87 0.74 -29.04
N THR A 132 -5.65 -0.27 -29.41
CA THR A 132 -6.83 -0.68 -28.63
C THR A 132 -6.49 -1.14 -27.21
N PRO A 133 -5.47 -1.98 -26.97
CA PRO A 133 -5.02 -2.26 -25.60
C PRO A 133 -4.56 -1.02 -24.82
N LEU A 134 -3.93 -0.04 -25.47
CA LEU A 134 -3.51 1.22 -24.82
C LEU A 134 -4.71 2.08 -24.44
N GLU A 135 -5.74 2.15 -25.29
CA GLU A 135 -7.00 2.84 -24.98
C GLU A 135 -7.72 2.18 -23.79
N HIS A 136 -7.78 0.83 -23.75
CA HIS A 136 -8.34 0.11 -22.61
C HIS A 136 -7.54 0.34 -21.32
N LEU A 137 -6.21 0.46 -21.41
CA LEU A 137 -5.37 0.80 -20.26
C LEU A 137 -5.66 2.22 -19.77
N ASP A 138 -5.78 3.20 -20.66
CA ASP A 138 -6.13 4.58 -20.31
C ASP A 138 -7.51 4.67 -19.65
N GLU A 139 -8.51 4.00 -20.22
CA GLU A 139 -9.86 3.93 -19.63
C GLU A 139 -9.83 3.30 -18.23
N SER A 140 -9.09 2.19 -18.07
CA SER A 140 -8.94 1.52 -16.77
C SER A 140 -8.25 2.41 -15.74
N LEU A 141 -7.23 3.17 -16.14
CA LEU A 141 -6.53 4.12 -15.27
C LEU A 141 -7.46 5.26 -14.83
N ASN A 142 -8.27 5.80 -15.76
CA ASN A 142 -9.26 6.82 -15.45
C ASN A 142 -10.33 6.32 -14.46
N GLN A 143 -10.81 5.08 -14.64
CA GLN A 143 -11.75 4.46 -13.68
C GLN A 143 -11.12 4.28 -12.29
N ILE A 144 -9.85 3.87 -12.21
CA ILE A 144 -9.13 3.74 -10.94
C ILE A 144 -8.99 5.10 -10.24
N ALA A 145 -8.64 6.16 -10.98
CA ALA A 145 -8.54 7.50 -10.44
C ALA A 145 -9.87 7.97 -9.80
N GLY A 146 -11.00 7.71 -10.48
CA GLY A 146 -12.33 7.98 -9.93
C GLY A 146 -12.60 7.23 -8.61
N LYS A 147 -12.31 5.93 -8.57
CA LYS A 147 -12.50 5.12 -7.36
C LYS A 147 -11.63 5.56 -6.18
N ILE A 148 -10.43 6.08 -6.43
CA ILE A 148 -9.56 6.62 -5.37
C ILE A 148 -10.19 7.87 -4.73
N VAL A 149 -10.78 8.75 -5.53
CA VAL A 149 -11.49 9.95 -5.03
C VAL A 149 -12.67 9.54 -4.15
N GLU A 150 -13.48 8.59 -4.61
CA GLU A 150 -14.61 8.06 -3.84
C GLU A 150 -14.18 7.42 -2.52
N ALA A 151 -13.12 6.60 -2.55
CA ALA A 151 -12.59 5.95 -1.35
C ALA A 151 -12.10 6.96 -0.31
N ASN A 152 -11.43 8.03 -0.75
CA ASN A 152 -10.98 9.11 0.14
C ASN A 152 -12.15 9.86 0.78
N ALA A 153 -13.21 10.15 0.02
CA ALA A 153 -14.42 10.78 0.55
C ALA A 153 -15.14 9.90 1.57
N MET A 154 -15.24 8.59 1.30
CA MET A 154 -15.81 7.62 2.24
C MET A 154 -14.97 7.52 3.52
N ASN A 155 -13.64 7.50 3.41
CA ASN A 155 -12.74 7.43 4.56
C ASN A 155 -12.86 8.68 5.46
N ALA A 156 -12.95 9.88 4.87
CA ALA A 156 -13.19 11.11 5.61
C ALA A 156 -14.52 11.06 6.39
N THR A 157 -15.58 10.54 5.74
CA THR A 157 -16.90 10.36 6.37
C THR A 157 -16.85 9.36 7.53
N LEU A 158 -16.12 8.26 7.35
CA LEU A 158 -15.93 7.25 8.39
C LEU A 158 -15.19 7.81 9.61
N ILE A 159 -14.12 8.59 9.39
CA ILE A 159 -13.35 9.26 10.47
C ILE A 159 -14.26 10.19 11.28
N ASN A 160 -15.06 11.02 10.61
CA ASN A 160 -16.00 11.92 11.28
C ASN A 160 -17.05 11.16 12.09
N THR A 161 -17.62 10.09 11.51
CA THR A 161 -18.61 9.24 12.19
C THR A 161 -18.01 8.58 13.44
N LYS A 162 -16.78 8.06 13.33
CA LYS A 162 -16.04 7.44 14.46
C LYS A 162 -15.81 8.45 15.58
N ASN A 163 -15.41 9.67 15.26
CA ASN A 163 -15.17 10.72 16.26
C ASN A 163 -16.46 11.10 16.98
N SER A 164 -17.56 11.29 16.25
CA SER A 164 -18.88 11.55 16.84
C SER A 164 -19.33 10.42 17.77
N ALA A 165 -19.14 9.16 17.37
CA ALA A 165 -19.47 8.00 18.20
C ALA A 165 -18.65 7.97 19.52
N ASN A 166 -17.35 8.28 19.46
CA ASN A 166 -16.50 8.36 20.65
C ASN A 166 -16.93 9.46 21.62
N SER A 167 -17.29 10.64 21.10
CA SER A 167 -17.83 11.75 21.90
C SER A 167 -19.13 11.34 22.58
N THR A 168 -20.07 10.74 21.85
CA THR A 168 -21.33 10.22 22.40
C THR A 168 -21.08 9.18 23.49
N ASN A 169 -20.14 8.25 23.28
CA ASN A 169 -19.79 7.24 24.28
C ASN A 169 -19.25 7.87 25.58
N THR A 170 -18.43 8.92 25.46
CA THR A 170 -17.89 9.64 26.63
C THR A 170 -19.00 10.34 27.43
N ILE A 171 -19.95 10.98 26.73
CA ILE A 171 -21.12 11.62 27.35
C ILE A 171 -22.02 10.60 28.04
N LEU A 172 -22.26 9.45 27.40
CA LEU A 172 -23.06 8.37 27.98
C LEU A 172 -22.43 7.83 29.27
N ASN A 173 -21.11 7.56 29.26
CA ASN A 173 -20.40 7.08 30.45
C ASN A 173 -20.47 8.08 31.61
N THR A 174 -20.33 9.37 31.32
CA THR A 174 -20.45 10.43 32.32
C THR A 174 -21.87 10.47 32.91
N THR A 175 -22.88 10.43 32.05
CA THR A 175 -24.30 10.41 32.46
C THR A 175 -24.62 9.20 33.33
N ILE A 176 -24.14 8.00 32.96
CA ILE A 176 -24.33 6.77 33.74
C ILE A 176 -23.70 6.89 35.13
N ASN A 177 -22.48 7.43 35.23
CA ASN A 177 -21.82 7.60 36.52
C ASN A 177 -22.55 8.61 37.41
N ASN A 178 -23.02 9.73 36.84
CA ASN A 178 -23.83 10.70 37.57
C ASN A 178 -25.13 10.06 38.09
N ALA A 179 -25.82 9.27 37.25
CA ALA A 179 -27.03 8.55 37.66
C ALA A 179 -26.75 7.58 38.81
N LYS A 180 -25.66 6.81 38.75
CA LYS A 180 -25.24 5.91 39.84
C LYS A 180 -25.00 6.66 41.15
N ASN A 181 -24.33 7.80 41.10
CA ASN A 181 -24.09 8.64 42.29
C ASN A 181 -25.41 9.16 42.87
N THR A 182 -26.33 9.64 42.02
CA THR A 182 -27.67 10.07 42.45
C THR A 182 -28.44 8.92 43.09
N THR A 183 -28.42 7.73 42.51
CA THR A 183 -29.05 6.53 43.11
C THR A 183 -28.46 6.21 44.47
N SER A 184 -27.13 6.27 44.63
CA SER A 184 -26.49 6.04 45.93
C SER A 184 -26.92 7.07 46.97
N ASN A 185 -26.98 8.35 46.60
CA ASN A 185 -27.42 9.41 47.50
C ASN A 185 -28.89 9.25 47.92
N LEU A 186 -29.75 8.85 46.99
CA LEU A 186 -31.16 8.56 47.29
C LEU A 186 -31.30 7.39 48.25
N ASN A 187 -30.55 6.31 48.05
CA ASN A 187 -30.56 5.16 48.97
C ASN A 187 -30.13 5.57 50.38
N ASN A 188 -29.07 6.36 50.51
CA ASN A 188 -28.63 6.88 51.82
C ASN A 188 -29.73 7.73 52.48
N ALA A 189 -30.39 8.61 51.73
CA ALA A 189 -31.48 9.44 52.25
C ALA A 189 -32.71 8.60 52.67
N ILE A 190 -33.00 7.51 51.95
CA ILE A 190 -34.05 6.55 52.33
C ILE A 190 -33.68 5.86 53.65
N ASP A 191 -32.44 5.38 53.79
CA ASP A 191 -31.96 4.72 55.00
C ASP A 191 -32.00 5.67 56.21
N GLU A 192 -31.59 6.93 56.03
CA GLU A 192 -31.70 7.98 57.06
C GLU A 192 -33.16 8.23 57.45
N GLY A 193 -34.06 8.33 56.47
CA GLY A 193 -35.50 8.49 56.70
C GLY A 193 -36.09 7.34 57.52
N ASN A 194 -35.75 6.10 57.18
CA ASN A 194 -36.18 4.92 57.92
C ASN A 194 -35.68 4.95 59.37
N ASN A 195 -34.42 5.30 59.59
CA ASN A 195 -33.86 5.44 60.95
C ASN A 195 -34.61 6.50 61.78
N VAL A 196 -35.05 7.61 61.17
CA VAL A 196 -35.86 8.63 61.86
C VAL A 196 -37.24 8.09 62.22
N ILE A 197 -37.89 7.37 61.29
CA ILE A 197 -39.19 6.72 61.53
C ILE A 197 -39.08 5.76 62.73
N ASP A 198 -38.07 4.91 62.77
CA ASP A 198 -37.86 3.95 63.86
C ASP A 198 -37.64 4.65 65.21
N LYS A 199 -36.84 5.73 65.23
CA LYS A 199 -36.63 6.54 66.45
C LYS A 199 -37.92 7.18 66.95
N LEU A 200 -38.73 7.73 66.05
CA LEU A 200 -40.02 8.32 66.39
C LEU A 200 -40.99 7.27 66.93
N ALA A 201 -41.07 6.09 66.32
CA ALA A 201 -41.89 4.98 66.78
C ALA A 201 -41.51 4.53 68.20
N ASN A 202 -40.21 4.33 68.44
CA ASN A 202 -39.70 3.95 69.76
C ASN A 202 -39.97 5.02 70.83
N THR A 203 -39.76 6.29 70.49
CA THR A 203 -40.03 7.42 71.41
C THR A 203 -41.51 7.50 71.75
N ASN A 204 -42.39 7.36 70.75
CA ASN A 204 -43.83 7.37 70.94
C ASN A 204 -44.29 6.21 71.82
N TRP A 205 -43.74 5.01 71.60
CA TRP A 205 -44.02 3.84 72.46
C TRP A 205 -43.63 4.10 73.92
N ALA A 206 -42.42 4.64 74.16
CA ALA A 206 -41.97 5.00 75.50
C ALA A 206 -42.87 6.04 76.19
N TYR A 207 -43.39 7.02 75.45
CA TYR A 207 -44.38 7.97 75.97
C TYR A 207 -45.69 7.30 76.39
N ILE A 208 -46.20 6.36 75.58
CA ILE A 208 -47.42 5.60 75.89
C ILE A 208 -47.21 4.78 77.16
N GLU A 209 -46.08 4.08 77.30
CA GLU A 209 -45.74 3.32 78.51
C GLU A 209 -45.65 4.22 79.75
N TRP A 210 -45.01 5.39 79.63
CA TRP A 210 -44.92 6.35 80.71
C TRP A 210 -46.30 6.85 81.16
N ILE A 211 -47.18 7.22 80.22
CA ILE A 211 -48.57 7.62 80.53
C ILE A 211 -49.32 6.47 81.21
N GLY A 212 -49.20 5.25 80.69
CA GLY A 212 -49.81 4.05 81.30
C GLY A 212 -49.39 3.88 82.77
N SER A 213 -48.10 4.04 83.06
CA SER A 213 -47.59 3.94 84.44
C SER A 213 -48.12 5.02 85.38
N ILE A 214 -48.42 6.22 84.88
CA ILE A 214 -49.03 7.30 85.65
C ILE A 214 -50.49 6.96 85.94
N VAL A 215 -51.23 6.52 84.92
CA VAL A 215 -52.64 6.12 85.07
C VAL A 215 -52.78 4.99 86.09
N GLU A 216 -51.92 3.96 86.03
CA GLU A 216 -51.89 2.89 87.02
C GLU A 216 -51.65 3.42 88.44
N LYS A 217 -50.67 4.31 88.64
CA LYS A 217 -50.41 4.91 89.96
C LYS A 217 -51.57 5.74 90.50
N LEU A 218 -52.29 6.46 89.63
CA LEU A 218 -53.48 7.22 90.02
C LEU A 218 -54.67 6.31 90.33
N ALA A 219 -54.76 5.15 89.68
CA ALA A 219 -55.82 4.17 89.92
C ALA A 219 -55.62 3.34 91.21
N ILE A 220 -54.41 3.31 91.78
CA ILE A 220 -54.07 2.52 92.98
C ILE A 220 -54.25 3.32 94.29
N GLY A 221 -54.48 4.63 94.23
CA GLY A 221 -54.92 5.38 95.39
C GLY A 221 -56.42 5.19 95.58
N THR A 222 -56.86 4.35 96.53
CA THR A 222 -58.11 4.67 97.22
C THR A 222 -57.94 6.09 97.75
N LEU A 223 -58.78 7.01 97.30
CA LEU A 223 -58.87 8.32 97.92
C LEU A 223 -59.32 8.02 99.34
N ASP A 224 -58.43 7.91 100.33
CA ASP A 224 -58.83 7.59 101.69
C ASP A 224 -59.06 8.89 102.48
N ASP A 225 -60.02 8.89 103.41
CA ASP A 225 -60.18 9.97 104.36
C ASP A 225 -58.98 10.06 105.33
N GLU A 226 -58.96 11.07 106.20
CA GLU A 226 -57.89 11.28 107.18
C GLU A 226 -57.73 10.12 108.19
N ASN A 227 -58.63 9.14 108.17
CA ASN A 227 -58.63 7.95 109.02
C ASN A 227 -58.27 6.66 108.26
N GLY A 228 -57.96 6.73 106.96
CA GLY A 228 -57.59 5.58 106.13
C GLY A 228 -58.77 4.79 105.56
N THR A 229 -59.95 5.41 105.41
CA THR A 229 -61.15 4.79 104.86
C THR A 229 -61.39 5.23 103.41
N PRO A 230 -61.65 4.33 102.44
CA PRO A 230 -61.90 4.70 101.05
C PRO A 230 -63.09 5.67 100.87
N LEU A 231 -62.87 6.79 100.19
CA LEU A 231 -63.83 7.87 99.85
C LEU A 231 -64.73 7.50 98.65
N VAL A 232 -64.43 6.40 97.96
CA VAL A 232 -65.20 5.85 96.84
C VAL A 232 -65.30 4.33 96.97
N ASP A 233 -66.45 3.77 96.62
CA ASP A 233 -66.69 2.32 96.64
C ASP A 233 -66.04 1.60 95.43
N GLU A 234 -66.19 0.28 95.37
CA GLU A 234 -65.69 -0.56 94.26
C GLU A 234 -66.27 -0.22 92.88
N ASN A 235 -67.28 0.66 92.83
CA ASN A 235 -67.94 1.16 91.61
C ASN A 235 -67.63 2.64 91.32
N ASN A 236 -66.74 3.27 92.09
CA ASN A 236 -66.30 4.65 91.91
C ASN A 236 -67.41 5.71 92.09
N GLU A 237 -68.47 5.39 92.86
CA GLU A 237 -69.47 6.38 93.28
C GLU A 237 -69.02 7.05 94.59
N GLN A 238 -69.07 8.39 94.65
CA GLN A 238 -68.68 9.15 95.84
C GLN A 238 -69.56 8.78 97.04
N PHE A 239 -68.96 8.50 98.19
CA PHE A 239 -69.67 8.53 99.46
C PHE A 239 -70.11 9.98 99.74
N ILE A 240 -71.39 10.27 99.52
CA ILE A 240 -72.02 11.52 99.93
C ILE A 240 -72.42 11.36 101.40
N GLY A 241 -71.59 11.87 102.29
CA GLY A 241 -71.90 12.15 103.69
C GLY A 241 -71.95 13.65 103.92
#